data_AF-A0A6J5BZ52-F1
#
_entry.id   AF-A0A6J5BZ52-F1
#
_cell.length_a   1.000
_cell.length_b   1.000
_cell.length_c   1.000
_cell.angle_alpha   90.00
_cell.angle_beta   90.00
_cell.angle_gamma   90.00
#
_symmetry.space_group_name_H-M   'P 1'
#
loop_
_entity.id
_entity.type
_entity.pdbx_description
1 polymer ?
#
loop_
_entity_poly.entity_id
_entity_poly.type
_entity_poly.pdbx_seq_one_letter_code
_entity_poly.pdbx_strand_id
1 'polypeptide(L)'
;MKRFFARTTPWHTVQTGDLMDCLTPSVRAAVIAHEMGHLKHWHAEKRLLWFLTLRVLWDWQGFLQMCEEQELEADRYARSTGHGLGLRMFLVAHGHRRKQLGYPCLHKRLEALNG
;
A
#
# COMPACT_ATOMS: atom_id res chain seq x y z
N MET A 1 -5.63 -21.47 2.08
CA MET A 1 -5.81 -20.32 3.01
C MET A 1 -5.11 -19.09 2.45
N LYS A 2 -5.77 -17.94 2.44
CA LYS A 2 -5.26 -16.69 1.86
C LYS A 2 -4.51 -15.93 2.96
N ARG A 3 -3.23 -16.25 3.16
CA ARG A 3 -2.37 -15.66 4.20
C ARG A 3 -1.90 -14.24 3.85
N PHE A 4 -2.83 -13.28 3.78
CA PHE A 4 -2.56 -11.85 3.65
C PHE A 4 -3.64 -11.04 4.36
N PHE A 5 -3.40 -9.74 4.58
CA PHE A 5 -4.37 -8.83 5.18
C PHE A 5 -5.35 -8.32 4.12
N ALA A 6 -4.94 -7.37 3.29
CA ALA A 6 -5.72 -6.92 2.16
C ALA A 6 -4.81 -6.71 0.95
N ARG A 7 -5.41 -6.62 -0.23
CA ARG A 7 -4.75 -6.19 -1.46
C ARG A 7 -5.75 -5.61 -2.43
N THR A 8 -5.29 -4.65 -3.19
CA THR A 8 -6.00 -4.10 -4.34
C THR A 8 -5.85 -5.02 -5.54
N THR A 9 -6.94 -5.24 -6.27
CA THR A 9 -6.94 -6.04 -7.50
C THR A 9 -6.99 -5.15 -8.75
N PRO A 10 -6.56 -5.66 -9.92
CA PRO A 10 -6.70 -4.94 -11.18
C PRO A 10 -8.15 -4.67 -11.60
N TRP A 11 -9.14 -5.31 -10.96
CA TRP A 11 -10.57 -5.12 -11.26
C TRP A 11 -11.19 -4.01 -10.42
N HIS A 12 -10.37 -3.09 -9.92
CA HIS A 12 -10.80 -1.98 -9.11
C HIS A 12 -11.53 -2.39 -7.80
N THR A 13 -11.12 -3.53 -7.21
CA THR A 13 -11.69 -4.05 -5.96
C THR A 13 -10.63 -4.27 -4.89
N VAL A 14 -11.04 -4.22 -3.62
CA VAL A 14 -10.22 -4.62 -2.47
C VAL A 14 -10.57 -6.05 -2.09
N GLN A 15 -9.56 -6.92 -2.02
CA GLN A 15 -9.71 -8.28 -1.51
C GLN A 15 -9.11 -8.37 -0.11
N THR A 16 -9.88 -8.87 0.85
CA THR A 16 -9.41 -9.21 2.20
C THR A 16 -9.01 -10.68 2.28
N GLY A 17 -8.03 -10.99 3.13
CA GLY A 17 -7.58 -12.33 3.45
C GLY A 17 -7.76 -12.67 4.93
N ASP A 18 -7.40 -13.89 5.30
CA ASP A 18 -7.71 -14.49 6.61
C ASP A 18 -7.01 -13.75 7.77
N LEU A 19 -5.92 -13.00 7.50
CA LEU A 19 -5.20 -12.26 8.55
C LEU A 19 -5.95 -10.99 9.01
N MET A 20 -6.98 -10.54 8.28
CA MET A 20 -7.80 -9.40 8.69
C MET A 20 -8.59 -9.67 9.96
N ASP A 21 -8.85 -10.94 10.29
CA ASP A 21 -9.55 -11.35 11.50
C ASP A 21 -8.71 -11.22 12.76
N CYS A 22 -7.40 -11.08 12.63
CA CYS A 22 -6.50 -10.77 13.74
C CYS A 22 -6.41 -9.27 14.05
N LEU A 23 -7.02 -8.40 13.24
CA LEU A 23 -6.94 -6.95 13.40
C LEU A 23 -8.16 -6.40 14.15
N THR A 24 -7.93 -5.40 15.00
CA THR A 24 -9.03 -4.63 15.60
C THR A 24 -9.81 -3.90 14.50
N PRO A 25 -11.09 -3.55 14.72
CA PRO A 25 -11.91 -2.87 13.71
C PRO A 25 -11.28 -1.57 13.18
N SER A 26 -10.63 -0.78 14.03
CA SER A 26 -9.96 0.47 13.64
C SER A 26 -8.75 0.23 12.74
N VAL A 27 -7.94 -0.78 13.05
CA VAL A 27 -6.77 -1.16 12.26
C VAL A 27 -7.21 -1.78 10.92
N ARG A 28 -8.26 -2.61 10.95
CA ARG A 28 -8.87 -3.18 9.75
C ARG A 28 -9.37 -2.09 8.80
N ALA A 29 -10.11 -1.11 9.31
CA ALA A 29 -10.59 0.02 8.52
C ALA A 29 -9.42 0.81 7.91
N ALA A 30 -8.33 0.99 8.65
CA ALA A 30 -7.15 1.69 8.15
C ALA A 30 -6.41 0.95 7.04
N VAL A 31 -6.28 -0.37 7.13
CA VAL A 31 -5.73 -1.21 6.06
C VAL A 31 -6.61 -1.11 4.81
N ILE A 32 -7.94 -1.18 4.95
CA ILE A 32 -8.87 -1.02 3.82
C ILE A 32 -8.75 0.39 3.20
N ALA A 33 -8.65 1.43 4.02
CA ALA A 33 -8.50 2.81 3.54
C ALA A 33 -7.21 2.98 2.72
N HIS A 34 -6.11 2.35 3.13
CA HIS A 34 -4.87 2.30 2.36
C HIS A 34 -5.07 1.63 0.99
N GLU A 35 -5.73 0.46 0.94
CA GLU A 35 -6.06 -0.21 -0.33
C GLU A 35 -6.98 0.64 -1.22
N MET A 36 -7.96 1.33 -0.64
CA MET A 36 -8.77 2.30 -1.37
C MET A 36 -7.94 3.46 -1.94
N GLY A 37 -6.83 3.82 -1.29
CA GLY A 37 -5.86 4.78 -1.81
C GLY A 37 -5.23 4.30 -3.12
N HIS A 38 -4.90 3.02 -3.23
CA HIS A 38 -4.39 2.44 -4.49
C HIS A 38 -5.43 2.50 -5.61
N LEU A 39 -6.70 2.24 -5.29
CA LEU A 39 -7.81 2.38 -6.24
C LEU A 39 -7.99 3.82 -6.70
N LYS A 40 -8.08 4.76 -5.74
CA LYS A 40 -8.32 6.19 -6.00
C LYS A 40 -7.29 6.77 -6.98
N HIS A 41 -6.04 6.32 -6.90
CA HIS A 41 -4.92 6.83 -7.68
C HIS A 41 -4.52 5.93 -8.87
N TRP A 42 -5.32 4.91 -9.19
CA TRP A 42 -5.12 4.03 -10.35
C TRP A 42 -3.72 3.38 -10.36
N HIS A 43 -3.25 2.94 -9.18
CA HIS A 43 -1.89 2.43 -9.00
C HIS A 43 -1.64 1.15 -9.81
N ALA A 44 -2.62 0.25 -9.88
CA ALA A 44 -2.52 -1.00 -10.63
C ALA A 44 -2.38 -0.73 -12.13
N GLU A 45 -3.16 0.20 -12.66
CA GLU A 45 -3.17 0.59 -14.07
C GLU A 45 -1.88 1.30 -14.45
N LYS A 46 -1.39 2.21 -13.59
CA LYS A 46 -0.06 2.83 -13.76
C LYS A 46 1.03 1.76 -13.82
N ARG A 47 1.03 0.79 -12.88
CA ARG A 47 1.99 -0.34 -12.91
C ARG A 47 1.85 -1.15 -14.20
N LEU A 48 0.63 -1.45 -14.64
CA LEU A 48 0.38 -2.21 -15.86
C LEU A 48 0.93 -1.49 -17.10
N LEU A 49 0.78 -0.16 -17.19
CA LEU A 49 1.30 0.63 -18.30
C LEU A 49 2.82 0.46 -18.44
N TRP A 50 3.58 0.41 -17.34
CA TRP A 50 5.02 0.16 -17.37
C TRP A 50 5.40 -1.17 -18.02
N PHE A 51 4.59 -2.21 -17.85
CA PHE A 51 4.80 -3.51 -18.50
C PHE A 51 4.36 -3.46 -19.97
N LEU A 52 3.21 -2.84 -20.27
CA LEU A 52 2.69 -2.76 -21.64
C LEU A 52 3.60 -1.94 -22.57
N THR A 53 4.24 -0.89 -22.07
CA THR A 53 5.21 -0.10 -22.84
C THR A 53 6.63 -0.65 -22.76
N LEU A 54 6.81 -1.83 -22.13
CA LEU A 54 8.11 -2.46 -21.86
C LEU A 54 9.10 -1.57 -21.08
N ARG A 55 8.64 -0.45 -20.51
CA ARG A 55 9.50 0.56 -19.86
C ARG A 55 10.28 -0.04 -18.70
N VAL A 56 9.69 -1.03 -18.03
CA VAL A 56 10.32 -1.79 -16.94
C VAL A 56 11.66 -2.45 -17.34
N LEU A 57 11.87 -2.77 -18.63
CA LEU A 57 13.10 -3.42 -19.12
C LEU A 57 14.29 -2.45 -19.19
N TRP A 58 14.02 -1.17 -19.47
CA TRP A 58 15.06 -0.14 -19.66
C TRP A 58 15.17 0.83 -18.48
N ASP A 59 14.13 0.94 -17.64
CA ASP A 59 14.05 1.86 -16.50
C ASP A 59 13.53 1.14 -15.24
N TRP A 60 14.22 0.06 -14.86
CA TRP A 60 13.86 -0.71 -13.66
C TRP A 60 13.86 0.13 -12.38
N GLN A 61 14.83 1.05 -12.24
CA GLN A 61 14.93 1.92 -11.07
C GLN A 61 13.74 2.88 -10.98
N GLY A 62 13.31 3.49 -12.10
CA GLY A 62 12.12 4.34 -12.13
C GLY A 62 10.85 3.58 -11.79
N PHE A 63 10.72 2.31 -12.20
CA PHE A 63 9.60 1.46 -11.80
C PHE A 63 9.55 1.24 -10.28
N LEU A 64 10.71 0.96 -9.66
CA LEU A 64 10.79 0.80 -8.21
C LEU A 64 10.47 2.10 -7.48
N GLN A 65 10.96 3.24 -7.97
CA GLN A 65 10.66 4.55 -7.40
C GLN A 65 9.16 4.87 -7.48
N MET A 66 8.53 4.65 -8.63
CA MET A 66 7.09 4.81 -8.77
C MET A 66 6.34 3.91 -7.79
N CYS A 67 6.74 2.64 -7.63
CA CYS A 67 6.13 1.76 -6.63
C CYS A 67 6.28 2.32 -5.21
N GLU A 68 7.46 2.85 -4.84
CA GLU A 68 7.66 3.48 -3.53
C GLU A 68 6.74 4.71 -3.32
N GLU A 69 6.62 5.57 -4.33
CA GLU A 69 5.76 6.75 -4.30
C GLU A 69 4.28 6.40 -4.15
N GLN A 70 3.82 5.34 -4.83
CA GLN A 70 2.46 4.85 -4.76
C GLN A 70 2.07 4.37 -3.35
N GLU A 71 2.98 3.69 -2.64
CA GLU A 71 2.74 3.29 -1.24
C GLU A 71 2.57 4.52 -0.34
N LEU A 72 3.37 5.58 -0.57
CA LEU A 72 3.26 6.83 0.19
C LEU A 72 2.00 7.62 -0.17
N GLU A 73 1.55 7.59 -1.44
CA GLU A 73 0.26 8.17 -1.85
C GLU A 73 -0.91 7.48 -1.17
N ALA A 74 -0.88 6.14 -1.09
CA ALA A 74 -1.89 5.35 -0.39
C ALA A 74 -1.88 5.62 1.13
N ASP A 75 -0.71 5.77 1.75
CA ASP A 75 -0.58 6.17 3.16
C ASP A 75 -1.17 7.56 3.42
N ARG A 76 -0.86 8.54 2.56
CA ARG A 76 -1.42 9.90 2.66
C ARG A 76 -2.94 9.90 2.48
N TYR A 77 -3.48 9.05 1.60
CA TYR A 77 -4.91 8.90 1.41
C TYR A 77 -5.60 8.29 2.66
N ALA A 78 -5.02 7.23 3.25
CA ALA A 78 -5.53 6.68 4.50
C ALA A 78 -5.50 7.72 5.63
N ARG A 79 -4.46 8.57 5.67
CA ARG A 79 -4.39 9.69 6.62
C ARG A 79 -5.50 10.72 6.38
N SER A 80 -5.69 11.19 5.15
CA SER A 80 -6.68 12.22 4.82
C SER A 80 -8.12 11.78 5.05
N THR A 81 -8.36 10.48 5.08
CA THR A 81 -9.66 9.86 5.40
C THR A 81 -9.84 9.55 6.90
N GLY A 82 -8.92 9.99 7.77
CA GLY A 82 -9.04 9.84 9.22
C GLY A 82 -8.49 8.52 9.78
N HIS A 83 -7.82 7.71 8.96
CA HIS A 83 -7.34 6.39 9.35
C HIS A 83 -5.82 6.32 9.65
N GLY A 84 -5.14 7.46 9.71
CA GLY A 84 -3.68 7.52 9.88
C GLY A 84 -3.16 6.81 11.14
N LEU A 85 -3.83 6.97 12.28
CA LEU A 85 -3.44 6.31 13.54
C LEU A 85 -3.55 4.78 13.44
N GLY A 86 -4.66 4.27 12.89
CA GLY A 86 -4.87 2.83 12.71
C GLY A 86 -3.82 2.22 11.78
N LEU A 87 -3.45 2.93 10.71
CA LEU A 87 -2.42 2.49 9.77
C LEU A 87 -1.04 2.51 10.40
N ARG A 88 -0.73 3.52 11.22
CA ARG A 88 0.50 3.56 12.01
C ARG A 88 0.62 2.35 12.94
N MET A 89 -0.44 2.02 13.68
CA MET A 89 -0.47 0.85 14.56
C MET A 89 -0.22 -0.44 13.77
N PHE A 90 -0.86 -0.58 12.60
CA PHE A 90 -0.64 -1.71 11.70
C PHE A 90 0.84 -1.83 11.28
N LEU A 91 1.45 -0.73 10.83
CA LEU A 91 2.81 -0.71 10.33
C LEU A 91 3.86 -1.00 11.42
N VAL A 92 3.64 -0.52 12.65
CA VAL A 92 4.52 -0.85 13.78
C VAL A 92 4.41 -2.34 14.13
N ALA A 93 3.20 -2.90 14.15
CA ALA A 93 2.97 -4.30 14.51
C ALA A 93 3.40 -5.30 13.43
N HIS A 94 3.29 -4.94 12.14
CA HIS A 94 3.44 -5.89 11.03
C HIS A 94 4.47 -5.46 9.95
N GLY A 95 4.92 -4.21 9.95
CA GLY A 95 5.80 -3.63 8.94
C GLY A 95 7.30 -3.92 9.11
N HIS A 96 7.71 -4.62 10.17
CA HIS A 96 9.12 -4.92 10.48
C HIS A 96 9.80 -5.97 9.58
N ARG A 97 9.19 -6.36 8.46
CA ARG A 97 9.84 -7.30 7.53
C ARG A 97 10.91 -6.56 6.71
N ARG A 98 12.01 -7.25 6.36
CA ARG A 98 13.15 -6.74 5.58
C ARG A 98 12.69 -5.82 4.44
N LYS A 99 13.43 -4.71 4.19
CA LYS A 99 13.15 -3.78 3.07
C LYS A 99 12.92 -4.57 1.78
N GLN A 100 11.73 -4.43 1.20
CA GLN A 100 11.38 -5.03 -0.09
C GLN A 100 11.64 -4.01 -1.19
N LEU A 101 12.11 -4.47 -2.36
CA LEU A 101 12.30 -3.61 -3.53
C LEU A 101 10.95 -3.01 -3.94
N GLY A 102 10.94 -1.70 -4.19
CA GLY A 102 9.73 -0.98 -4.58
C GLY A 102 8.76 -0.68 -3.43
N TYR A 103 9.18 -0.91 -2.18
CA TYR A 103 8.43 -0.51 -0.99
C TYR A 103 9.26 0.46 -0.14
N PRO A 104 8.66 1.58 0.33
CA PRO A 104 9.34 2.51 1.21
C PRO A 104 9.67 1.84 2.54
N CYS A 105 10.74 2.29 3.20
CA CYS A 105 11.05 1.81 4.54
C CYS A 105 9.98 2.27 5.55
N LEU A 106 9.86 1.53 6.65
CA LEU A 106 8.88 1.82 7.71
C LEU A 106 8.94 3.29 8.17
N HIS A 107 10.15 3.83 8.34
CA HIS A 107 10.35 5.22 8.76
C HIS A 107 9.68 6.22 7.80
N LYS A 108 9.92 6.11 6.48
CA LYS A 108 9.29 6.97 5.47
C LYS A 108 7.75 6.87 5.48
N ARG A 109 7.22 5.67 5.67
CA ARG A 109 5.76 5.47 5.78
C ARG A 109 5.19 6.16 7.02
N LEU A 110 5.87 6.04 8.16
CA LEU A 110 5.48 6.70 9.40
C LEU A 110 5.54 8.24 9.28
N GLU A 111 6.53 8.78 8.58
CA GLU A 111 6.62 10.22 8.29
C GLU A 111 5.42 10.70 7.45
N ALA A 112 5.05 9.96 6.39
CA ALA A 112 3.89 10.29 5.57
C ALA A 112 2.57 10.34 6.38
N LEU A 113 2.49 9.56 7.45
CA LEU A 113 1.35 9.54 8.37
C LEU A 113 1.36 10.65 9.43
N ASN A 114 2.50 11.29 9.68
CA ASN A 114 2.62 12.29 10.77
C ASN A 114 2.13 13.69 10.40
N GLY A 115 2.22 14.10 9.12
CA GLY A 115 1.64 15.35 8.62
C GLY A 115 2.11 16.61 9.32
#